data_AF-K1S6L5-F1
#
_entry.id   AF-K1S6L5-F1
#
_cell.length_a   1.000
_cell.length_b   1.000
_cell.length_c   1.000
_cell.angle_alpha   90.00
_cell.angle_beta   90.00
_cell.angle_gamma   90.00
#
_symmetry.space_group_name_H-M   'P 1'
#
loop_
_entity.id
_entity.type
_entity.pdbx_description
1 polymer ?
#
loop_
_entity_poly.entity_id
_entity_poly.type
_entity_poly.pdbx_seq_one_letter_code
_entity_poly.pdbx_strand_id
1 'polypeptide(L)' 'GVILSAVGLYDPLVKLAGAGASVPLLGFGHLLAQGVVKAVDEIGLPGVFTGGIGAAAGGITASLVFALLAALVGKSKDQN' A
#
# COMPACT_ATOMS: atom_id res chain seq x y z
N GLY A 1 2.39 0.94 -11.77
CA GLY A 1 2.30 -0.08 -10.71
C GLY A 1 1.84 -1.40 -11.30
N VAL A 2 0.53 -1.64 -11.33
CA VAL A 2 -0.09 -2.90 -11.77
C VAL A 2 0.20 -3.25 -13.24
N ILE A 3 0.15 -2.26 -14.14
CA ILE A 3 0.40 -2.47 -15.58
C ILE A 3 1.86 -2.87 -15.87
N LEU A 4 2.82 -2.44 -15.04
CA LEU A 4 4.23 -2.77 -15.24
C LEU A 4 4.63 -4.14 -14.65
N SER A 5 3.87 -4.66 -13.66
CA SER A 5 4.09 -6.00 -13.11
C SER A 5 3.66 -7.13 -14.06
N ALA A 6 2.75 -6.85 -15.00
CA ALA A 6 2.16 -7.87 -15.88
C ALA A 6 3.02 -8.22 -17.11
N VAL A 7 4.02 -7.41 -17.45
CA VAL A 7 4.75 -7.50 -18.74
C VAL A 7 6.18 -8.06 -18.58
N GLY A 8 6.55 -8.59 -17.41
CA GLY A 8 7.86 -9.23 -17.20
C GLY A 8 9.07 -8.27 -17.19
N LEU A 9 8.84 -6.96 -17.13
CA LEU A 9 9.88 -5.92 -17.10
C LEU A 9 10.25 -5.48 -15.67
N TYR A 10 10.09 -6.37 -14.68
CA TYR A 10 10.29 -6.04 -13.27
C TYR A 10 11.78 -5.95 -12.88
N ASP A 11 12.63 -6.76 -13.51
CA ASP A 11 14.06 -6.85 -13.19
C ASP A 11 14.88 -5.56 -13.42
N PRO A 12 14.74 -4.81 -14.53
CA PRO A 12 15.57 -3.63 -14.77
C PRO A 12 15.09 -2.39 -13.99
N LEU A 13 13.82 -2.31 -13.61
CA LEU A 13 13.28 -1.15 -12.88
C LEU A 13 13.60 -1.18 -11.39
N VAL A 14 13.67 -2.36 -10.77
CA VAL A 14 14.15 -2.52 -9.38
C VAL A 14 15.64 -2.16 -9.28
N LYS A 15 16.42 -2.41 -10.33
CA LYS A 15 17.86 -2.08 -10.39
C LYS A 15 18.15 -0.60 -10.72
N LEU A 16 17.31 0.06 -11.51
CA LEU A 16 17.46 1.48 -11.86
C LEU A 16 16.92 2.42 -10.76
N ALA A 17 15.90 1.98 -10.02
CA ALA A 17 15.28 2.75 -8.93
C ALA A 17 15.85 2.39 -7.57
N GLY A 18 17.18 2.26 -7.46
CA GLY A 18 17.90 2.08 -6.19
C GLY A 18 17.31 3.01 -5.12
N ALA A 19 16.75 2.42 -4.07
CA ALA A 19 16.00 3.05 -2.98
C ALA A 19 14.69 3.82 -3.32
N GLY A 20 14.37 4.06 -4.60
CA GLY A 20 13.21 4.84 -5.07
C GLY A 20 11.96 4.05 -5.48
N ALA A 21 12.07 2.77 -5.85
CA ALA A 21 10.89 1.93 -6.12
C ALA A 21 10.15 1.51 -4.82
N SER A 22 10.82 1.66 -3.68
CA SER A 22 10.30 1.52 -2.32
C SER A 22 9.60 2.77 -1.78
N VAL A 23 9.47 3.84 -2.58
CA VAL A 23 8.72 5.05 -2.22
C VAL A 23 7.25 4.67 -1.96
N PRO A 24 6.58 5.28 -0.95
CA PRO A 24 5.34 4.75 -0.36
C PRO A 24 4.25 4.36 -1.37
N LEU A 25 4.16 5.07 -2.49
CA LEU A 25 3.15 4.86 -3.53
C LEU A 25 3.34 3.58 -4.36
N LEU A 26 4.58 3.22 -4.72
CA LEU A 26 4.84 2.01 -5.53
C LEU A 26 4.79 0.75 -4.66
N GLY A 27 5.33 0.82 -3.44
CA GLY A 27 5.21 -0.25 -2.44
C GLY A 27 3.75 -0.54 -2.08
N PHE A 28 2.93 0.50 -1.88
CA PHE A 28 1.50 0.34 -1.61
C PHE A 28 0.76 -0.33 -2.78
N GLY A 29 1.04 0.09 -4.02
CA GLY A 29 0.47 -0.54 -5.22
C GLY A 29 0.86 -2.01 -5.39
N HIS A 30 2.08 -2.39 -5.02
CA HIS A 30 2.54 -3.78 -5.02
C HIS A 30 1.79 -4.64 -3.98
N LEU A 31 1.62 -4.12 -2.75
CA LEU A 31 0.86 -4.80 -1.70
C LEU A 31 -0.62 -4.97 -2.07
N LEU A 32 -1.25 -3.95 -2.67
CA LEU A 32 -2.63 -4.05 -3.18
C LEU A 32 -2.76 -5.15 -4.24
N ALA A 33 -1.85 -5.18 -5.22
CA ALA A 33 -1.87 -6.17 -6.29
C ALA A 33 -1.67 -7.60 -5.75
N GLN A 34 -0.72 -7.80 -4.84
CA GLN A 34 -0.51 -9.11 -4.21
C GLN A 34 -1.69 -9.52 -3.33
N GLY A 35 -2.32 -8.58 -2.63
CA GLY A 35 -3.52 -8.83 -1.83
C GLY A 35 -4.70 -9.30 -2.67
N VAL A 36 -4.95 -8.62 -3.80
CA VAL A 36 -5.98 -9.01 -4.76
C VAL A 36 -5.70 -10.41 -5.32
N VAL A 37 -4.47 -10.69 -5.77
CA VAL A 37 -4.11 -12.01 -6.33
C VAL A 37 -4.36 -13.12 -5.30
N LYS A 38 -3.92 -12.94 -4.05
CA LYS A 38 -4.16 -13.93 -2.98
C LYS A 38 -5.64 -14.16 -2.69
N ALA A 39 -6.42 -13.09 -2.58
CA ALA A 39 -7.84 -13.22 -2.29
C ALA A 39 -8.62 -13.87 -3.45
N VAL A 40 -8.22 -13.61 -4.69
CA VAL A 40 -8.80 -14.28 -5.85
C VAL A 40 -8.48 -15.77 -5.85
N ASP A 41 -7.28 -16.15 -5.41
CA ASP A 41 -6.88 -17.55 -5.29
C ASP A 41 -7.68 -18.29 -4.20
N GLU A 42 -7.98 -17.63 -3.07
CA GLU A 42 -8.74 -18.24 -1.96
C GLU A 42 -10.26 -18.29 -2.18
N ILE A 43 -10.86 -17.17 -2.60
CA ILE A 43 -12.33 -17.03 -2.64
C ILE A 43 -12.88 -16.78 -4.05
N GLY A 44 -12.04 -16.89 -5.08
CA GLY A 44 -12.43 -16.73 -6.48
C GLY A 44 -12.66 -15.27 -6.87
N LEU A 45 -13.48 -15.04 -7.89
CA LEU A 45 -13.76 -13.71 -8.45
C LEU A 45 -14.15 -12.61 -7.42
N PRO A 46 -14.90 -12.92 -6.33
CA PRO A 46 -15.15 -11.96 -5.25
C PRO A 46 -13.89 -11.38 -4.60
N GLY A 47 -12.78 -12.12 -4.61
CA GLY A 47 -11.48 -11.72 -4.05
C GLY A 47 -10.89 -10.47 -4.69
N VAL A 48 -11.30 -10.11 -5.91
CA VAL A 48 -10.86 -8.86 -6.57
C VAL A 48 -11.22 -7.63 -5.75
N PHE A 49 -12.37 -7.65 -5.06
CA PHE A 49 -12.86 -6.50 -4.30
C PHE A 49 -12.32 -6.47 -2.87
N THR A 50 -12.07 -7.62 -2.26
CA THR A 50 -11.69 -7.72 -0.84
C THR A 50 -10.19 -7.77 -0.62
N GLY A 51 -9.43 -8.38 -1.53
CA GLY A 51 -7.99 -8.63 -1.34
C GLY A 51 -7.15 -7.36 -1.27
N GLY A 52 -7.46 -6.37 -2.11
CA GLY A 52 -6.74 -5.09 -2.10
C GLY A 52 -6.99 -4.31 -0.81
N ILE A 53 -8.25 -4.15 -0.41
CA ILE A 53 -8.60 -3.45 0.82
C ILE A 53 -8.00 -4.16 2.05
N GLY A 54 -8.05 -5.49 2.09
CA GLY A 54 -7.46 -6.29 3.16
C GLY A 54 -5.94 -6.08 3.27
N ALA A 55 -5.21 -6.10 2.15
CA ALA A 55 -3.77 -5.92 2.15
C ALA A 55 -3.32 -4.50 2.54
N ALA A 56 -4.13 -3.47 2.24
CA ALA A 56 -3.84 -2.09 2.60
C ALA A 56 -4.35 -1.68 4.01
N ALA A 57 -5.27 -2.44 4.59
CA ALA A 57 -5.94 -2.10 5.85
C ALA A 57 -4.94 -1.80 6.98
N GLY A 58 -3.90 -2.63 7.14
CA GLY A 58 -2.89 -2.43 8.17
C GLY A 58 -2.15 -1.09 8.06
N GLY A 59 -1.82 -0.66 6.83
CA GLY A 59 -1.17 0.62 6.58
C GLY A 59 -2.08 1.81 6.91
N ILE A 60 -3.36 1.73 6.50
CA ILE A 60 -4.36 2.77 6.76
C ILE A 60 -4.63 2.89 8.27
N THR A 61 -4.83 1.75 8.96
CA THR A 61 -5.03 1.73 10.41
C THR A 61 -3.83 2.28 11.16
N ALA A 62 -2.60 1.89 10.78
CA ALA A 62 -1.39 2.44 11.38
C ALA A 62 -1.34 3.96 11.19
N SER A 63 -1.66 4.46 10.00
CA SER A 63 -1.68 5.89 9.69
C SER A 63 -2.65 6.66 10.59
N LEU A 64 -3.86 6.14 10.78
CA LEU A 64 -4.88 6.72 11.67
C LEU A 64 -4.44 6.72 13.13
N VAL A 65 -3.87 5.61 13.62
CA VAL A 65 -3.37 5.50 14.99
C VAL A 65 -2.24 6.49 15.23
N PHE A 66 -1.26 6.56 14.33
CA PHE A 66 -0.16 7.51 14.46
C PHE A 66 -0.62 8.96 14.32
N ALA A 67 -1.60 9.25 13.45
CA ALA A 67 -2.19 10.58 13.35
C ALA A 67 -2.90 10.97 14.65
N LEU A 68 -3.63 10.06 15.29
CA LEU A 68 -4.28 10.28 16.58
C LEU A 68 -3.23 10.51 17.68
N LEU A 69 -2.19 9.68 17.76
CA LEU A 69 -1.11 9.84 18.72
C LEU A 69 -0.37 11.18 18.52
N ALA A 70 -0.10 11.55 17.27
CA ALA A 70 0.50 12.83 16.93
C ALA A 70 -0.41 14.01 17.27
N ALA A 71 -1.73 13.88 17.15
CA ALA A 71 -2.69 14.90 17.57
C ALA A 71 -2.82 15.01 19.09
N LEU A 72 -2.63 13.91 19.83
CA LEU A 72 -2.68 13.90 21.30
C LEU A 72 -1.40 14.48 21.92
N VAL A 73 -0.24 14.20 21.32
CA VAL A 73 1.06 14.75 21.76
C VAL A 73 1.30 16.15 21.18
N GLY A 74 0.77 16.40 19.99
CA GLY A 74 0.82 17.69 19.31
C GLY A 74 -0.08 18.68 20.03
N LYS A 75 0.54 19.62 20.75
CA LYS A 75 -0.16 20.74 21.39
C LYS A 75 -0.97 21.47 20.32
N SER A 76 -2.31 21.51 20.45
CA SER A 76 -3.17 22.35 19.61
C SER A 76 -2.62 23.77 19.66
N LYS A 77 -2.05 24.23 18.54
CA LYS A 77 -1.61 25.59 18.42
C LYS A 77 -2.87 26.40 18.14
N ASP A 78 -3.48 26.89 19.21
CA ASP A 78 -4.56 27.87 19.12
C ASP A 78 -4.03 29.02 18.25
N GLN A 79 -4.71 29.25 17.12
CA GLN A 79 -4.39 30.35 16.23
C GLN A 79 -5.15 31.58 16.75
N ASN A 80 -4.70 32.15 17.85
CA ASN A 80 -5.13 33.46 18.33
C ASN A 80 -3.93 34.38 18.52
#